data_AF-A0A562JQZ1-F1
#
_entry.id   AF-A0A562JQZ1-F1
#
_cell.length_a   1.000
_cell.length_b   1.000
_cell.length_c   1.000
_cell.angle_alpha   90.00
_cell.angle_beta   90.00
_cell.angle_gamma   90.00
#
_symmetry.space_group_name_H-M   'P 1'
#
loop_
_entity.id
_entity.type
_entity.pdbx_description
1 polymer ?
#
loop_
_entity_poly.entity_id
_entity_poly.type
_entity_poly.pdbx_seq_one_letter_code
_entity_poly.pdbx_strand_id
1 'polypeptide(L)'
;MSVEHTLLAVLSFWPSTGYNIKSEFEHKAAGLYWGMSYGSIYPKLKKLEDEGFIYTVEQEDEGRKKKLYELTSKGWEEFENWLKVPPSYPVIKDELLMKMSTWHEDMDYDILITHLTKRKEETEDILRFVKEWPQNGYSYISKLGTLSIRFAEMRLETELKWIAESIEALKKDDLPNGQDPHGNTEKLLERRRKAIGEKKEK
;
A
#
# COMPACT_ATOMS: atom_id res chain seq x y z
N MET A 1 8.04 -9.17 6.83
CA MET A 1 7.05 -10.01 6.13
C MET A 1 7.67 -10.48 4.82
N SER A 2 7.61 -11.78 4.52
CA SER A 2 8.10 -12.34 3.25
C SER A 2 6.96 -12.54 2.26
N VAL A 3 7.29 -12.67 0.97
CA VAL A 3 6.31 -13.03 -0.07
C VAL A 3 5.79 -14.44 0.18
N GLU A 4 6.65 -15.33 0.67
CA GLU A 4 6.32 -16.70 1.03
C GLU A 4 5.22 -16.77 2.11
N HIS A 5 5.35 -16.06 3.23
CA HIS A 5 4.31 -16.04 4.28
C HIS A 5 2.97 -15.49 3.78
N THR A 6 3.04 -14.55 2.85
CA THR A 6 1.86 -13.97 2.22
C THR A 6 1.13 -14.99 1.32
N LEU A 7 1.87 -15.80 0.57
CA LEU A 7 1.30 -16.89 -0.22
C LEU A 7 0.72 -17.99 0.66
N LEU A 8 1.39 -18.35 1.76
CA LEU A 8 0.86 -19.31 2.73
C LEU A 8 -0.45 -18.81 3.36
N ALA A 9 -0.53 -17.51 3.70
CA ALA A 9 -1.75 -16.90 4.23
C ALA A 9 -2.94 -17.01 3.26
N VAL A 10 -2.73 -16.73 1.97
CA VAL A 10 -3.80 -16.88 0.95
C VAL A 10 -4.22 -18.34 0.81
N LEU A 11 -3.26 -19.26 0.73
CA LEU A 11 -3.53 -20.69 0.59
C LEU A 11 -4.16 -21.32 1.84
N SER A 12 -4.04 -20.68 3.01
CA SER A 12 -4.70 -21.14 4.24
C SER A 12 -6.22 -21.04 4.19
N PHE A 13 -6.78 -20.19 3.31
CA PHE A 13 -8.21 -20.05 3.21
C PHE A 13 -8.86 -21.11 2.31
N TRP A 14 -8.29 -21.39 1.13
CA TRP A 14 -8.68 -22.48 0.24
C TRP A 14 -7.60 -22.80 -0.81
N PRO A 15 -7.57 -24.03 -1.34
CA PRO A 15 -6.72 -24.40 -2.47
C PRO A 15 -6.98 -23.49 -3.68
N SER A 16 -5.93 -22.90 -4.25
CA SER A 16 -6.08 -21.86 -5.28
C SER A 16 -5.16 -22.07 -6.47
N THR A 17 -5.60 -21.63 -7.64
CA THR A 17 -4.73 -21.58 -8.82
C THR A 17 -3.75 -20.42 -8.71
N GLY A 18 -2.58 -20.53 -9.34
CA GLY A 18 -1.65 -19.40 -9.42
C GLY A 18 -2.27 -18.13 -10.02
N TYR A 19 -3.26 -18.29 -10.92
CA TYR A 19 -4.04 -17.19 -11.48
C TYR A 19 -4.94 -16.52 -10.44
N ASN A 20 -5.70 -17.29 -9.65
CA ASN A 20 -6.56 -16.73 -8.61
C ASN A 20 -5.75 -16.04 -7.51
N ILE A 21 -4.64 -16.67 -7.09
CA ILE A 21 -3.70 -16.07 -6.14
C ILE A 21 -3.22 -14.72 -6.68
N LYS A 22 -2.79 -14.69 -7.95
CA LYS A 22 -2.38 -13.45 -8.62
C LYS A 22 -3.50 -12.40 -8.64
N SER A 23 -4.73 -12.80 -8.97
CA SER A 23 -5.89 -11.89 -8.98
C SER A 23 -6.12 -11.26 -7.61
N GLU A 24 -6.09 -12.07 -6.54
CA GLU A 24 -6.24 -11.59 -5.16
C GLU A 24 -5.18 -10.54 -4.80
N PHE A 25 -3.94 -10.73 -5.28
CA PHE A 25 -2.87 -9.76 -5.08
C PHE A 25 -2.96 -8.53 -5.98
N GLU A 26 -3.44 -8.65 -7.22
CA GLU A 26 -3.53 -7.52 -8.15
C GLU A 26 -4.69 -6.55 -7.86
N HIS A 27 -5.56 -6.88 -6.92
CA HIS A 27 -6.63 -5.97 -6.51
C HIS A 27 -6.06 -4.67 -5.90
N LYS A 28 -6.68 -3.54 -6.24
CA LYS A 28 -6.22 -2.18 -5.84
C LYS A 28 -5.95 -2.04 -4.33
N ALA A 29 -6.72 -2.74 -3.50
CA ALA A 29 -6.57 -2.69 -2.05
C ALA A 29 -5.56 -3.69 -1.47
N ALA A 30 -4.94 -4.55 -2.29
CA ALA A 30 -3.82 -5.39 -1.85
C ALA A 30 -2.62 -4.55 -1.39
N GLY A 31 -2.48 -3.32 -1.92
CA GLY A 31 -1.52 -2.32 -1.43
C GLY A 31 -1.75 -1.87 0.02
N LEU A 32 -2.95 -2.06 0.58
CA LEU A 32 -3.26 -1.72 1.97
C LEU A 32 -2.65 -2.70 2.98
N TYR A 33 -2.35 -3.93 2.54
CA TYR A 33 -1.94 -5.03 3.42
C TYR A 33 -0.58 -5.61 3.07
N TRP A 34 -0.30 -5.79 1.78
CA TRP A 34 0.80 -6.66 1.33
C TRP A 34 1.91 -5.87 0.61
N GLY A 35 1.57 -4.81 -0.13
CA GLY A 35 2.54 -3.89 -0.75
C GLY A 35 3.57 -4.57 -1.68
N MET A 36 3.20 -5.67 -2.35
CA MET A 36 4.15 -6.54 -3.05
C MET A 36 4.28 -6.26 -4.54
N SER A 37 5.49 -6.52 -5.07
CA SER A 37 5.76 -6.66 -6.50
C SER A 37 5.29 -8.04 -6.98
N TYR A 38 4.36 -8.04 -7.93
CA TYR A 38 3.64 -9.22 -8.43
C TYR A 38 4.49 -10.18 -9.27
N GLY A 39 5.66 -9.72 -9.76
CA GLY A 39 6.54 -10.49 -10.64
C GLY A 39 7.14 -11.75 -10.01
N SER A 40 7.05 -11.92 -8.68
CA SER A 40 7.64 -13.05 -7.96
C SER A 40 6.68 -14.16 -7.54
N ILE A 41 5.37 -14.08 -7.83
CA ILE A 41 4.39 -15.07 -7.32
C ILE A 41 4.75 -16.50 -7.77
N TYR A 42 4.90 -16.73 -9.08
CA TYR A 42 5.17 -18.09 -9.60
C TYR A 42 6.52 -18.67 -9.16
N PRO A 43 7.65 -17.92 -9.20
CA PRO A 43 8.90 -18.40 -8.64
C PRO A 43 8.80 -18.77 -7.15
N LYS A 44 8.03 -18.01 -6.37
CA LYS A 44 7.84 -18.27 -4.93
C LYS A 44 6.93 -19.46 -4.67
N LEU A 45 5.88 -19.65 -5.45
CA LEU A 45 5.05 -20.87 -5.40
C LEU A 45 5.91 -22.11 -5.70
N LYS A 46 6.75 -22.05 -6.73
CA LYS A 46 7.67 -23.15 -7.04
C LYS A 46 8.62 -23.44 -5.86
N LYS A 47 9.20 -22.40 -5.26
CA LYS A 47 10.06 -22.56 -4.08
C LYS A 47 9.33 -23.20 -2.91
N LEU A 48 8.10 -22.77 -2.62
CA LEU A 48 7.29 -23.37 -1.54
C LEU A 48 6.94 -24.84 -1.82
N GLU A 49 6.72 -25.19 -3.08
CA GLU A 49 6.48 -26.57 -3.54
C GLU A 49 7.76 -27.41 -3.37
N ASP A 50 8.91 -26.92 -3.83
CA ASP A 50 10.21 -27.56 -3.70
C ASP A 50 10.61 -27.76 -2.21
N GLU A 51 10.24 -26.81 -1.34
CA GLU A 51 10.46 -26.89 0.11
C GLU A 51 9.41 -27.73 0.86
N GLY A 52 8.38 -28.24 0.16
CA GLY A 52 7.34 -29.10 0.72
C GLY A 52 6.33 -28.39 1.62
N PHE A 53 6.23 -27.06 1.54
CA PHE A 53 5.20 -26.28 2.25
C PHE A 53 3.85 -26.33 1.54
N ILE A 54 3.87 -26.50 0.22
CA ILE A 54 2.66 -26.65 -0.58
C ILE A 54 2.79 -27.86 -1.50
N TYR A 55 1.66 -28.38 -1.95
CA TYR A 55 1.60 -29.40 -2.99
C TYR A 55 0.60 -29.01 -4.06
N THR A 56 0.73 -29.68 -5.21
CA THR A 56 -0.15 -29.45 -6.36
C THR A 56 -1.21 -30.54 -6.45
N VAL A 57 -2.46 -30.11 -6.65
CA VAL A 57 -3.56 -30.97 -7.09
C VAL A 57 -3.88 -30.64 -8.55
N GLU A 58 -3.78 -31.63 -9.44
CA GLU A 58 -4.33 -31.50 -10.79
C GLU A 58 -5.84 -31.73 -10.71
N GLN A 59 -6.63 -30.71 -11.02
CA GLN A 59 -8.06 -30.86 -11.31
C GLN A 59 -8.31 -30.68 -12.80
N GLU A 60 -9.21 -31.50 -13.34
CA GLU A 60 -9.70 -31.35 -14.70
C GLU A 60 -11.08 -30.69 -14.64
N ASP A 61 -11.20 -29.50 -15.23
CA ASP A 61 -12.43 -28.74 -15.28
C ASP A 61 -12.68 -28.33 -16.74
N GLU A 62 -13.82 -28.77 -17.29
CA GLU A 62 -14.19 -28.59 -18.71
C GLU A 62 -13.06 -28.98 -19.72
N GLY A 63 -12.27 -30.01 -19.40
CA GLY A 63 -11.17 -30.48 -20.24
C GLY A 63 -9.88 -29.64 -20.18
N ARG A 64 -9.81 -28.65 -19.27
CA ARG A 64 -8.58 -27.92 -18.96
C ARG A 64 -8.03 -28.36 -17.62
N LYS A 65 -6.76 -28.79 -17.60
CA LYS A 65 -6.02 -29.04 -16.37
C LYS A 65 -5.77 -27.72 -15.63
N LYS A 66 -6.31 -27.61 -14.41
CA LYS A 66 -6.03 -26.51 -13.47
C LYS A 66 -5.03 -27.02 -12.43
N LYS A 67 -3.92 -26.29 -12.30
CA LYS A 67 -2.92 -26.50 -11.24
C LYS A 67 -3.39 -25.76 -9.99
N LEU A 68 -3.94 -26.49 -9.01
CA LEU A 68 -4.28 -25.95 -7.69
C LEU A 68 -3.10 -26.15 -6.75
N TYR A 69 -2.80 -25.14 -5.95
CA TYR A 69 -1.84 -25.21 -4.87
C TYR A 69 -2.58 -25.33 -3.54
N GLU A 70 -2.08 -26.16 -2.64
CA GLU A 70 -2.66 -26.38 -1.31
C GLU A 70 -1.55 -26.54 -0.26
N LEU A 71 -1.80 -26.10 0.97
CA LEU A 71 -0.85 -26.23 2.08
C LEU A 71 -0.67 -27.70 2.47
N THR A 72 0.58 -28.13 2.66
CA THR A 72 0.87 -29.39 3.38
C THR A 72 0.74 -29.18 4.89
N SER A 73 0.83 -30.25 5.69
CA SER A 73 0.95 -30.13 7.16
C SER A 73 2.12 -29.23 7.58
N LYS A 74 3.26 -29.32 6.86
CA LYS A 74 4.43 -28.45 7.06
C LYS A 74 4.12 -27.00 6.72
N GLY A 75 3.34 -26.75 5.66
CA GLY A 75 2.87 -25.42 5.29
C GLY A 75 1.99 -24.77 6.35
N TRP A 76 1.06 -25.54 6.92
CA TRP A 76 0.22 -25.10 8.04
C TRP A 76 1.04 -24.75 9.28
N GLU A 77 1.99 -25.60 9.67
CA GLU A 77 2.85 -25.35 10.83
C GLU A 77 3.68 -24.07 10.67
N GLU A 78 4.28 -23.85 9.49
CA GLU A 78 5.01 -22.62 9.18
C GLU A 78 4.12 -21.38 9.24
N PHE A 79 2.93 -21.44 8.64
CA PHE A 79 1.97 -20.34 8.67
C PHE A 79 1.56 -19.98 10.10
N GLU A 80 1.20 -20.97 10.91
CA GLU A 80 0.81 -20.76 12.31
C GLU A 80 1.97 -20.25 13.17
N ASN A 81 3.19 -20.72 12.93
CA ASN A 81 4.37 -20.21 13.61
C ASN A 81 4.63 -18.75 13.27
N TRP A 82 4.45 -18.36 12.01
CA TRP A 82 4.53 -16.97 11.60
C TRP A 82 3.48 -16.09 12.29
N LEU A 83 2.23 -16.54 12.41
CA LEU A 83 1.16 -15.79 13.10
C LEU A 83 1.46 -15.51 14.58
N LYS A 84 2.30 -16.32 15.23
CA LYS A 84 2.71 -16.14 16.63
C LYS A 84 3.80 -15.08 16.80
N VAL A 85 4.48 -14.69 15.73
CA VAL A 85 5.56 -13.70 15.78
C VAL A 85 4.96 -12.30 15.71
N PRO A 86 5.23 -11.42 16.70
CA PRO A 86 4.76 -10.03 16.65
C PRO A 86 5.26 -9.32 15.39
N PRO A 87 4.38 -8.62 14.64
CA PRO A 87 4.82 -7.85 13.49
C PRO A 87 5.61 -6.62 13.93
N SER A 88 6.64 -6.24 13.17
CA SER A 88 7.28 -4.94 13.32
C SER A 88 6.31 -3.82 12.94
N TYR A 89 6.56 -2.61 13.46
CA TYR A 89 5.81 -1.43 13.03
C TYR A 89 5.99 -1.20 11.52
N PRO A 90 4.92 -0.87 10.76
CA PRO A 90 5.01 -0.70 9.32
C PRO A 90 5.90 0.49 8.94
N VAL A 91 6.77 0.29 7.95
CA VAL A 91 7.58 1.37 7.36
C VAL A 91 6.81 1.96 6.19
N ILE A 92 6.40 3.22 6.31
CA ILE A 92 5.66 3.95 5.27
C ILE A 92 6.64 4.76 4.43
N LYS A 93 6.60 4.59 3.11
CA LYS A 93 7.36 5.40 2.14
C LYS A 93 6.37 6.20 1.30
N ASP A 94 6.05 7.40 1.75
CA ASP A 94 5.09 8.29 1.07
C ASP A 94 5.82 9.43 0.34
N GLU A 95 5.81 9.37 -1.00
CA GLU A 95 6.46 10.36 -1.85
C GLU A 95 5.78 11.74 -1.76
N LEU A 96 4.45 11.79 -1.57
CA LEU A 96 3.73 13.05 -1.44
C LEU A 96 4.16 13.78 -0.18
N LEU A 97 4.20 13.08 0.96
CA LEU A 97 4.64 13.67 2.23
C LEU A 97 6.11 14.09 2.18
N MET A 98 6.96 13.30 1.51
CA MET A 98 8.35 13.69 1.29
C MET A 98 8.44 15.00 0.48
N LYS A 99 7.71 15.10 -0.64
CA LYS A 99 7.63 16.33 -1.45
C LYS A 99 7.16 17.52 -0.63
N MET A 100 6.08 17.36 0.14
CA MET A 100 5.55 18.40 1.03
C MET A 100 6.59 18.88 2.05
N SER A 101 7.32 17.95 2.68
CA SER A 101 8.35 18.30 3.68
C SER A 101 9.52 19.10 3.12
N THR A 102 9.74 19.01 1.80
CA THR A 102 10.79 19.71 1.07
C THR A 102 10.26 20.88 0.24
N TRP A 103 8.96 21.18 0.33
CA TRP A 103 8.36 22.28 -0.40
C TRP A 103 8.85 23.62 0.17
N HIS A 104 9.09 24.60 -0.68
CA HIS A 104 9.59 25.93 -0.31
C HIS A 104 8.48 26.95 -0.58
N GLU A 105 8.46 28.02 0.22
CA GLU A 105 7.48 29.11 0.12
C GLU A 105 7.51 29.85 -1.22
N ASP A 106 8.62 29.80 -1.95
CA ASP A 106 8.77 30.39 -3.28
C ASP A 106 8.28 29.47 -4.42
N MET A 107 7.74 28.30 -4.09
CA MET A 107 7.21 27.34 -5.07
C MET A 107 5.69 27.35 -5.12
N ASP A 108 5.16 27.24 -6.33
CA ASP A 108 3.73 27.34 -6.62
C ASP A 108 2.88 26.28 -5.90
N TYR A 109 2.01 26.73 -4.99
CA TYR A 109 1.10 25.88 -4.24
C TYR A 109 0.02 25.23 -5.12
N ASP A 110 -0.30 25.77 -6.30
CA ASP A 110 -1.26 25.14 -7.20
C ASP A 110 -0.78 23.77 -7.71
N ILE A 111 0.54 23.60 -7.85
CA ILE A 111 1.15 22.30 -8.19
C ILE A 111 0.94 21.30 -7.05
N LEU A 112 1.18 21.73 -5.82
CA LEU A 112 1.00 20.87 -4.65
C LEU A 112 -0.48 20.52 -4.42
N ILE A 113 -1.39 21.48 -4.62
CA ILE A 113 -2.84 21.27 -4.60
C ILE A 113 -3.25 20.23 -5.66
N THR A 114 -2.64 20.26 -6.85
CA THR A 114 -2.89 19.26 -7.89
C THR A 114 -2.45 17.86 -7.44
N HIS A 115 -1.30 17.73 -6.77
CA HIS A 115 -0.86 16.45 -6.20
C HIS A 115 -1.80 15.92 -5.11
N LEU A 116 -2.25 16.80 -4.21
CA LEU A 116 -3.23 16.47 -3.17
C LEU A 116 -4.58 16.06 -3.78
N THR A 117 -5.02 16.74 -4.83
CA THR A 117 -6.28 16.41 -5.53
C THR A 117 -6.19 15.05 -6.22
N LYS A 118 -5.07 14.75 -6.87
CA LYS A 118 -4.78 13.42 -7.42
C LYS A 118 -4.84 12.33 -6.34
N ARG A 119 -4.18 12.56 -5.18
CA ARG A 119 -4.23 11.64 -4.04
C ARG A 119 -5.65 11.45 -3.53
N LYS A 120 -6.45 12.53 -3.46
CA LYS A 120 -7.85 12.46 -3.04
C LYS A 120 -8.66 11.51 -3.92
N GLU A 121 -8.59 11.66 -5.24
CA GLU A 121 -9.29 10.80 -6.19
C GLU A 121 -8.90 9.32 -6.01
N GLU A 122 -7.59 9.05 -5.88
CA GLU A 122 -7.09 7.69 -5.63
C GLU A 122 -7.57 7.13 -4.28
N THR A 123 -7.57 7.94 -3.22
CA THR A 123 -8.03 7.55 -1.88
C THR A 123 -9.54 7.29 -1.86
N GLU A 124 -10.35 8.09 -2.57
CA GLU A 124 -11.81 7.87 -2.71
C GLU A 124 -12.11 6.56 -3.45
N ASP A 125 -11.38 6.27 -4.52
CA ASP A 125 -11.48 5.01 -5.27
C ASP A 125 -11.14 3.79 -4.40
N ILE A 126 -10.05 3.86 -3.63
CA ILE A 126 -9.64 2.78 -2.73
C ILE A 126 -10.65 2.61 -1.60
N LEU A 127 -11.16 3.72 -1.03
CA LEU A 127 -12.16 3.67 0.04
C LEU A 127 -13.45 2.99 -0.42
N ARG A 128 -13.93 3.31 -1.64
CA ARG A 128 -15.09 2.64 -2.24
C ARG A 128 -14.88 1.14 -2.33
N PHE A 129 -13.73 0.72 -2.86
CA PHE A 129 -13.38 -0.69 -2.95
C PHE A 129 -13.35 -1.36 -1.57
N VAL A 130 -12.71 -0.74 -0.57
CA VAL A 130 -12.61 -1.28 0.79
C VAL A 130 -13.99 -1.47 1.43
N LYS A 131 -14.93 -0.55 1.18
CA LYS A 131 -16.32 -0.66 1.66
C LYS A 131 -17.09 -1.78 0.98
N GLU A 132 -16.84 -2.02 -0.31
CA GLU A 132 -17.50 -3.07 -1.09
C GLU A 132 -16.84 -4.45 -0.92
N TRP A 133 -15.58 -4.51 -0.50
CA TRP A 133 -14.78 -5.74 -0.41
C TRP A 133 -15.49 -6.87 0.37
N PRO A 134 -16.08 -6.65 1.56
CA PRO A 134 -16.79 -7.70 2.29
C PRO A 134 -18.01 -8.29 1.56
N GLN A 135 -18.46 -7.64 0.49
CA GLN A 135 -19.68 -7.99 -0.25
C GLN A 135 -19.40 -8.31 -1.72
N ASN A 136 -18.13 -8.37 -2.15
CA ASN A 136 -17.77 -8.53 -3.56
C ASN A 136 -18.04 -9.95 -4.14
N GLY A 137 -18.45 -10.90 -3.29
CA GLY A 137 -18.84 -12.26 -3.69
C GLY A 137 -17.69 -13.18 -4.13
N TYR A 138 -16.44 -12.70 -4.08
CA TYR A 138 -15.26 -13.47 -4.51
C TYR A 138 -14.21 -13.60 -3.41
N SER A 139 -13.91 -12.51 -2.69
CA SER A 139 -12.87 -12.50 -1.67
C SER A 139 -13.39 -13.02 -0.33
N TYR A 140 -12.58 -13.85 0.31
CA TYR A 140 -12.83 -14.26 1.69
C TYR A 140 -12.31 -13.24 2.68
N ILE A 141 -13.16 -12.89 3.65
CA ILE A 141 -12.78 -12.09 4.80
C ILE A 141 -13.37 -12.77 6.04
N SER A 142 -12.51 -13.19 6.97
CA SER A 142 -12.96 -13.74 8.25
C SER A 142 -13.54 -12.65 9.15
N LYS A 143 -14.30 -13.05 10.19
CA LYS A 143 -14.80 -12.10 11.21
C LYS A 143 -13.69 -11.30 11.89
N LEU A 144 -12.48 -11.85 12.01
CA LEU A 144 -11.32 -11.11 12.53
C LEU A 144 -10.71 -10.19 11.47
N GLY A 145 -10.69 -10.64 10.21
CA GLY A 145 -10.22 -9.83 9.08
C GLY A 145 -11.04 -8.57 8.85
N THR A 146 -12.33 -8.54 9.23
CA THR A 146 -13.13 -7.30 9.14
C THR A 146 -12.59 -6.17 10.03
N LEU A 147 -11.84 -6.48 11.09
CA LEU A 147 -11.18 -5.46 11.91
C LEU A 147 -10.08 -4.73 11.13
N SER A 148 -9.34 -5.45 10.28
CA SER A 148 -8.30 -4.83 9.44
C SER A 148 -8.92 -3.98 8.32
N ILE A 149 -10.06 -4.43 7.76
CA ILE A 149 -10.85 -3.66 6.80
C ILE A 149 -11.36 -2.37 7.44
N ARG A 150 -11.87 -2.44 8.67
CA ARG A 150 -12.31 -1.26 9.41
C ARG A 150 -11.18 -0.28 9.69
N PHE A 151 -10.00 -0.78 10.06
CA PHE A 151 -8.81 0.06 10.21
C PHE A 151 -8.45 0.78 8.90
N ALA A 152 -8.48 0.07 7.78
CA ALA A 152 -8.20 0.65 6.46
C ALA A 152 -9.22 1.75 6.10
N GLU A 153 -10.51 1.50 6.32
CA GLU A 153 -11.59 2.48 6.12
C GLU A 153 -11.33 3.75 6.94
N MET A 154 -11.09 3.62 8.25
CA MET A 154 -10.83 4.76 9.14
C MET A 154 -9.59 5.55 8.70
N ARG A 155 -8.53 4.86 8.26
CA ARG A 155 -7.30 5.51 7.78
C ARG A 155 -7.56 6.34 6.52
N LEU A 156 -8.28 5.77 5.54
CA LEU A 156 -8.59 6.44 4.28
C LEU A 156 -9.56 7.61 4.49
N GLU A 157 -10.56 7.48 5.35
CA GLU A 157 -11.47 8.58 5.71
C GLU A 157 -10.71 9.73 6.38
N THR A 158 -9.76 9.40 7.26
CA THR A 158 -8.90 10.40 7.91
C THR A 158 -7.95 11.06 6.90
N GLU A 159 -7.41 10.30 5.95
CA GLU A 159 -6.56 10.84 4.88
C GLU A 159 -7.35 11.81 3.99
N LEU A 160 -8.59 11.49 3.61
CA LEU A 160 -9.45 12.41 2.85
C LEU A 160 -9.73 13.70 3.62
N LYS A 161 -9.98 13.61 4.92
CA LYS A 161 -10.13 14.78 5.78
C LYS A 161 -8.86 15.63 5.80
N TRP A 162 -7.70 15.01 6.03
CA TRP A 162 -6.42 15.70 6.04
C TRP A 162 -6.10 16.38 4.70
N ILE A 163 -6.41 15.72 3.57
CA ILE A 163 -6.23 16.31 2.24
C ILE A 163 -7.09 17.56 2.08
N ALA A 164 -8.37 17.51 2.48
CA ALA A 164 -9.26 18.65 2.38
C ALA A 164 -8.77 19.84 3.21
N GLU A 165 -8.38 19.60 4.47
CA GLU A 165 -7.81 20.62 5.36
C GLU A 165 -6.50 21.20 4.79
N SER A 166 -5.63 20.35 4.23
CA SER A 166 -4.36 20.79 3.63
C SER A 166 -4.56 21.66 2.39
N ILE A 167 -5.49 21.31 1.51
CA ILE A 167 -5.83 22.12 0.33
C ILE A 167 -6.41 23.47 0.76
N GLU A 168 -7.27 23.49 1.79
CA GLU A 168 -7.84 24.74 2.31
C GLU A 168 -6.75 25.65 2.91
N ALA A 169 -5.84 25.09 3.70
CA ALA A 169 -4.69 25.81 4.26
C ALA A 169 -3.80 26.42 3.17
N LEU A 170 -3.46 25.65 2.13
CA LEU A 170 -2.66 26.13 1.00
C LEU A 170 -3.36 27.25 0.22
N LYS A 171 -4.68 27.14 -0.01
CA LYS A 171 -5.46 28.17 -0.73
C LYS A 171 -5.59 29.48 0.03
N LYS A 172 -5.62 29.42 1.36
CA LYS A 172 -5.74 30.60 2.24
C LYS A 172 -4.39 31.15 2.68
N ASP A 173 -3.30 30.48 2.33
CA ASP A 173 -1.96 30.72 2.89
C ASP A 173 -1.98 30.71 4.44
N ASP A 174 -2.77 29.80 5.02
CA ASP A 174 -2.98 29.64 6.47
C ASP A 174 -2.26 28.37 6.94
N LEU A 175 -0.93 28.38 6.80
CA LEU A 175 -0.08 27.23 7.12
C LEU A 175 0.37 27.27 8.60
N PRO A 176 0.51 26.09 9.25
CA PRO A 176 1.08 26.03 10.60
C PRO A 176 2.49 26.61 10.65
N ASN A 177 2.84 27.23 11.78
CA ASN A 177 4.19 27.75 11.99
C ASN A 177 5.23 26.62 11.92
N GLY A 178 6.21 26.79 11.03
CA GLY A 178 7.42 25.99 11.02
C GLY A 178 8.42 26.40 12.11
N GLN A 179 9.50 25.65 12.21
CA GLN A 179 10.62 25.95 13.12
C GLN A 179 11.93 25.95 12.32
N ASP A 180 12.69 27.03 12.42
CA ASP A 180 14.04 27.17 11.86
C ASP A 180 14.99 27.73 12.92
N PRO A 181 15.53 26.89 13.83
CA PRO A 181 16.31 27.35 14.98
C PRO A 181 17.63 28.00 14.59
N HIS A 182 18.06 27.82 13.34
CA HIS A 182 19.37 28.22 12.85
C HIS A 182 19.28 29.24 11.71
N GLY A 183 18.07 29.72 11.36
CA GLY A 183 17.88 30.67 10.26
C GLY A 183 18.39 30.13 8.92
N ASN A 184 18.22 28.83 8.68
CA ASN A 184 18.67 28.16 7.46
C ASN A 184 17.76 28.39 6.25
N THR A 185 16.51 28.85 6.43
CA THR A 185 15.57 29.07 5.31
C THR A 185 16.14 30.05 4.29
N GLU A 186 16.62 31.23 4.72
CA GLU A 186 17.18 32.23 3.79
C GLU A 186 18.44 31.71 3.08
N LYS A 187 19.31 30.96 3.78
CA LYS A 187 20.50 30.33 3.18
C LYS A 187 20.11 29.26 2.15
N LEU A 188 19.02 28.54 2.37
CA LEU A 188 18.48 27.58 1.42
C LEU A 188 17.97 28.29 0.17
N LEU A 189 17.15 29.34 0.33
CA LEU A 189 16.57 30.09 -0.78
C LEU A 189 17.64 30.81 -1.59
N GLU A 190 18.66 31.39 -0.95
CA GLU A 190 19.81 32.00 -1.65
C GLU A 190 20.60 30.98 -2.48
N ARG A 191 20.88 29.79 -1.93
CA ARG A 191 21.54 28.71 -2.68
C ARG A 191 20.72 28.27 -3.88
N ARG A 192 19.39 28.15 -3.72
CA ARG A 192 18.46 27.81 -4.80
C ARG A 192 18.48 28.87 -5.90
N ARG A 193 18.22 30.14 -5.57
CA ARG A 193 18.23 31.28 -6.51
C ARG A 193 19.54 31.37 -7.30
N LYS A 194 20.68 31.23 -6.61
CA LYS A 194 22.01 31.23 -7.24
C LYS A 194 22.20 30.06 -8.20
N ALA A 195 21.71 28.87 -7.87
CA ALA A 195 21.84 27.69 -8.71
C ALA A 195 20.97 27.76 -9.98
N ILE A 196 19.78 28.35 -9.90
CA ILE A 196 18.83 28.45 -11.03
C ILE A 196 19.00 29.72 -11.89
N GLY A 197 19.90 30.63 -11.49
CA GLY A 197 20.22 31.84 -12.27
C GLY A 197 19.24 33.01 -12.09
N GLU A 198 18.38 32.96 -11.08
CA GLU A 198 17.51 34.09 -10.70
C GLU A 198 18.39 35.22 -10.14
N LYS A 199 18.56 36.30 -10.92
CA LYS A 199 19.21 37.52 -10.44
C LYS A 199 18.30 38.14 -9.37
N LYS A 200 18.85 38.48 -8.20
CA LYS A 200 18.19 39.38 -7.24
C LYS A 200 17.69 40.60 -8.01
N GLU A 201 16.37 40.77 -8.09
CA GLU A 201 15.80 42.08 -8.45
C GLU A 201 16.35 43.07 -7.41
N LYS A 202 16.97 44.12 -7.92
CA LYS A 202 17.63 45.16 -7.13
C LYS A 202 16.63 46.11 -6.52
#